data_AF-A0A523T479-F1
#
_entry.id   AF-A0A523T479-F1
#
_cell.length_a   1.000
_cell.length_b   1.000
_cell.length_c   1.000
_cell.angle_alpha   90.00
_cell.angle_beta   90.00
_cell.angle_gamma   90.00
#
_symmetry.space_group_name_H-M   'P 1'
#
loop_
_entity.id
_entity.type
_entity.pdbx_description
1 polymer ?
#
loop_
_entity_poly.entity_id
_entity_poly.type
_entity_poly.pdbx_seq_one_letter_code
_entity_poly.pdbx_strand_id
1 'polypeptide(L)'
;MNSGKNISLQVKEFQQKARRVLKLRPALGKIGFSRETCIFPSRKGSLSVRVWGKKEIQDFKRLSSKERRKSLEKKLKNDISCIMLADGVSFLPEIEEVARKKRIALFFSGLSRKQCREETKRFFSNLCSNQITISGGLLQIFGLGVLIIGDSGIGKSECALELISRGHRFISDDVVNIMRLAEGKLIGTSSSLARYFMEIRGLGIINIKKIFGVRAICRQSELDLVISLKKWLRGKEYDRLGLKFPEDYKLLGEKIPRINIPVASGRNMATLIEVACKVYILRQKGYLAAQEITRKLERALSLPCDKKRKIN
;
A
#
# COMPACT_ATOMS: atom_id res chain seq x y z
N MET A 1 15.44 -14.84 6.19
CA MET A 1 15.93 -14.15 4.98
C MET A 1 14.89 -13.12 4.57
N ASN A 2 15.14 -11.85 4.85
CA ASN A 2 14.16 -10.77 4.68
C ASN A 2 14.12 -10.32 3.21
N SER A 3 13.09 -10.76 2.49
CA SER A 3 12.75 -10.26 1.15
C SER A 3 12.49 -8.75 1.22
N GLY A 4 13.24 -8.02 0.41
CA GLY A 4 13.33 -6.57 0.42
C GLY A 4 12.00 -5.88 0.16
N LYS A 5 11.50 -5.18 1.18
CA LYS A 5 10.50 -4.12 1.04
C LYS A 5 11.16 -2.94 0.30
N ASN A 6 10.97 -2.85 -1.01
CA ASN A 6 11.47 -1.72 -1.81
C ASN A 6 10.57 -0.49 -1.61
N ILE A 7 10.84 0.26 -0.54
CA ILE A 7 10.39 1.64 -0.42
C ILE A 7 11.35 2.50 -1.25
N SER A 8 10.91 2.99 -2.41
CA SER A 8 11.69 3.96 -3.20
C SER A 8 11.56 5.36 -2.60
N LEU A 9 12.11 5.58 -1.40
CA LEU A 9 12.15 6.89 -0.77
C LEU A 9 13.30 7.70 -1.38
N GLN A 10 12.99 8.84 -2.00
CA GLN A 10 14.04 9.72 -2.51
C GLN A 10 14.75 10.45 -1.36
N VAL A 11 16.04 10.78 -1.55
CA VAL A 11 16.84 11.47 -0.52
C VAL A 11 16.25 12.81 -0.11
N LYS A 12 15.58 13.54 -1.02
CA LYS A 12 14.86 14.78 -0.70
C LYS A 12 13.71 14.56 0.27
N GLU A 13 12.94 13.50 0.04
CA GLU A 13 11.80 13.13 0.87
C GLU A 13 12.27 12.62 2.24
N PHE A 14 13.38 11.87 2.27
CA PHE A 14 14.08 11.49 3.50
C PHE A 14 14.48 12.72 4.32
N GLN A 15 15.15 13.70 3.71
CA GLN A 15 15.55 14.92 4.41
C GLN A 15 14.32 15.64 4.98
N GLN A 16 13.28 15.89 4.18
CA GLN A 16 12.09 16.62 4.65
C GLN A 16 11.38 15.91 5.80
N LYS A 17 11.14 14.60 5.68
CA LYS A 17 10.42 13.81 6.69
C LYS A 17 11.26 13.56 7.95
N ALA A 18 12.57 13.38 7.80
CA ALA A 18 13.45 13.06 8.93
C ALA A 18 14.12 14.27 9.57
N ARG A 19 14.02 15.49 8.98
CA ARG A 19 14.69 16.72 9.48
C ARG A 19 14.40 17.01 10.95
N ARG A 20 13.13 16.92 11.37
CA ARG A 20 12.71 17.22 12.75
C ARG A 20 13.20 16.16 13.74
N VAL A 21 13.08 14.89 13.38
CA VAL A 21 13.41 13.74 14.24
C VAL A 21 14.93 13.59 14.40
N LEU A 22 15.67 13.63 13.30
CA LEU A 22 17.12 13.42 13.26
C LEU A 22 17.93 14.73 13.40
N LYS A 23 17.27 15.87 13.63
CA LYS A 23 17.89 17.22 13.68
C LYS A 23 18.86 17.46 12.51
N LEU A 24 18.45 17.07 11.30
CA LEU A 24 19.32 17.07 10.13
C LEU A 24 19.59 18.50 9.62
N ARG A 25 20.85 18.80 9.36
CA ARG A 25 21.31 19.98 8.62
C ARG A 25 22.10 19.53 7.40
N PRO A 26 21.79 19.97 6.18
CA PRO A 26 22.62 19.66 5.02
C PRO A 26 24.01 20.28 5.22
N ALA A 27 25.05 19.54 4.88
CA ALA A 27 26.43 19.97 5.12
C ALA A 27 26.95 20.98 4.11
N LEU A 28 26.54 20.80 2.86
CA LEU A 28 26.80 21.75 1.81
C LEU A 28 25.87 22.94 2.02
N GLY A 29 26.47 24.09 2.35
CA GLY A 29 25.80 25.38 2.47
C GLY A 29 24.95 25.69 1.24
N LYS A 30 24.04 26.66 1.39
CA LYS A 30 22.90 27.02 0.52
C LYS A 30 23.06 26.97 -1.02
N ILE A 31 24.24 26.78 -1.60
CA ILE A 31 24.49 26.84 -3.04
C ILE A 31 25.55 25.78 -3.43
N GLY A 32 25.13 24.52 -3.45
CA GLY A 32 25.72 23.44 -4.25
C GLY A 32 24.68 22.69 -5.07
N PHE A 33 23.43 23.17 -4.99
CA PHE A 33 22.29 22.76 -5.80
C PHE A 33 22.11 23.83 -6.89
N SER A 34 23.00 23.83 -7.89
CA SER A 34 22.76 24.60 -9.11
C SER A 34 21.47 24.10 -9.75
N ARG A 35 20.68 25.07 -10.25
CA ARG A 35 19.38 24.91 -10.91
C ARG A 35 19.42 24.14 -12.23
N GLU A 36 20.59 23.76 -12.74
CA GLU A 36 20.72 23.11 -14.05
C GLU A 36 21.67 21.92 -13.92
N THR A 37 21.30 20.77 -14.49
CA THR A 37 21.87 19.40 -14.31
C THR A 37 21.20 18.52 -13.24
N CYS A 38 19.87 18.42 -13.31
CA CYS A 38 19.13 17.27 -12.81
C CYS A 38 19.51 15.98 -13.56
N ILE A 39 20.64 15.38 -13.22
CA ILE A 39 20.88 13.95 -13.45
C ILE A 39 21.18 13.33 -12.08
N PHE A 40 20.17 13.33 -11.21
CA PHE A 40 20.17 12.45 -10.04
C PHE A 40 20.12 11.02 -10.57
N PRO A 41 21.01 10.11 -10.13
CA PRO A 41 20.99 8.76 -10.65
C PRO A 41 19.63 8.16 -10.36
N SER A 42 18.89 7.88 -11.43
CA SER A 42 17.73 7.02 -11.47
C SER A 42 18.13 5.59 -11.13
N ARG A 43 18.75 5.37 -9.98
CA ARG A 43 18.87 4.01 -9.46
C ARG A 43 17.58 3.71 -8.75
N LYS A 44 16.73 2.94 -9.44
CA LYS A 44 15.77 2.02 -8.81
C LYS A 44 16.55 1.22 -7.75
N GLY A 45 16.54 1.70 -6.51
CA GLY A 45 17.37 1.13 -5.45
C GLY A 45 16.91 1.61 -4.08
N SER A 46 17.05 0.74 -3.09
CA SER A 46 16.70 0.97 -1.69
C SER A 46 17.55 2.08 -1.09
N LEU A 47 16.91 3.02 -0.38
CA LEU A 47 17.61 4.10 0.32
C LEU A 47 18.49 3.51 1.42
N SER A 48 19.82 3.53 1.24
CA SER A 48 20.76 3.10 2.28
C SER A 48 21.37 4.31 2.98
N VAL A 49 21.15 4.42 4.29
CA VAL A 49 21.69 5.49 5.14
C VAL A 49 22.85 4.95 5.98
N ARG A 50 24.01 5.62 5.92
CA ARG A 50 25.17 5.29 6.76
C ARG A 50 25.36 6.38 7.82
N VAL A 51 25.52 5.98 9.08
CA VAL A 51 25.79 6.92 10.20
C VAL A 51 27.26 6.78 10.62
N TRP A 52 27.98 7.89 10.63
CA TRP A 52 29.35 8.02 11.14
C TRP A 52 29.36 8.94 12.36
N GLY A 53 30.21 8.66 13.35
CA GLY A 53 30.41 9.51 14.53
C GLY A 53 31.87 9.89 14.74
N LYS A 54 32.19 10.36 15.96
CA LYS A 54 33.54 10.84 16.34
C LYS A 54 34.65 9.83 16.06
N LYS A 55 34.43 8.55 16.40
CA LYS A 55 35.43 7.48 16.22
C LYS A 55 35.82 7.32 14.74
N GLU A 56 34.85 7.24 13.84
CA GLU A 56 35.16 7.07 12.41
C GLU A 56 35.90 8.26 11.82
N ILE A 57 35.52 9.49 12.19
CA ILE A 57 36.23 10.70 11.75
C ILE A 57 37.67 10.71 12.29
N GLN A 58 37.87 10.33 13.56
CA GLN A 58 39.21 10.25 14.15
C GLN A 58 40.07 9.19 13.46
N ASP A 59 39.51 8.03 13.13
CA ASP A 59 40.21 6.99 12.36
C ASP A 59 40.67 7.52 11.00
N PHE A 60 39.83 8.32 10.31
CA PHE A 60 40.23 8.96 9.06
C PHE A 60 41.28 10.06 9.26
N LYS A 61 41.24 10.80 10.38
CA LYS A 61 42.26 11.81 10.70
C LYS A 61 43.65 11.22 10.93
N ARG A 62 43.75 9.97 11.40
CA ARG A 62 45.02 9.24 11.60
C ARG A 62 45.71 8.85 10.29
N LEU A 63 44.98 8.83 9.18
CA LEU A 63 45.52 8.49 7.86
C LEU A 63 46.03 9.75 7.14
N SER A 64 47.07 9.58 6.32
CA SER A 64 47.51 10.62 5.40
C SER A 64 46.41 10.98 4.39
N SER A 65 46.45 12.18 3.81
CA SER A 65 45.41 12.65 2.88
C SER A 65 45.21 11.70 1.67
N LYS A 66 46.29 11.09 1.19
CA LYS A 66 46.27 10.14 0.05
C LYS A 66 45.63 8.80 0.44
N GLU A 67 45.95 8.29 1.63
CA GLU A 67 45.36 7.05 2.17
C GLU A 67 43.90 7.22 2.57
N ARG A 68 43.56 8.37 3.14
CA ARG A 68 42.18 8.75 3.48
C ARG A 68 41.29 8.72 2.24
N ARG A 69 41.75 9.30 1.13
CA ARG A 69 41.01 9.33 -0.15
C ARG A 69 40.77 7.92 -0.69
N LYS A 70 41.80 7.06 -0.73
CA LYS A 70 41.68 5.65 -1.13
C LYS A 70 40.71 4.87 -0.23
N SER A 71 40.81 5.07 1.10
CA SER A 71 39.95 4.40 2.08
C SER A 71 38.49 4.84 1.95
N LEU A 72 38.23 6.13 1.73
CA LEU A 72 36.90 6.67 1.45
C LEU A 72 36.33 6.14 0.14
N GLU A 73 37.12 6.10 -0.94
CA GLU A 73 36.66 5.52 -2.21
C GLU A 73 36.29 4.03 -2.08
N LYS A 74 37.03 3.26 -1.25
CA LYS A 74 36.74 1.84 -0.96
C LYS A 74 35.50 1.66 -0.07
N LYS A 75 35.32 2.50 0.95
CA LYS A 75 34.18 2.43 1.88
C LYS A 75 32.88 2.96 1.27
N LEU A 76 32.97 3.99 0.42
CA LEU A 76 31.83 4.59 -0.26
C LEU A 76 31.54 3.86 -1.57
N LYS A 77 30.96 2.66 -1.46
CA LYS A 77 30.48 1.92 -2.64
C LYS A 77 29.27 2.62 -3.28
N ASN A 78 29.02 2.31 -4.55
CA ASN A 78 27.97 2.94 -5.37
C ASN A 78 26.53 2.66 -4.89
N ASP A 79 26.36 1.84 -3.85
CA ASP A 79 25.06 1.53 -3.27
C ASP A 79 24.66 2.51 -2.17
N ILE A 80 25.59 3.32 -1.66
CA ILE A 80 25.33 4.28 -0.58
C ILE A 80 24.66 5.54 -1.11
N SER A 81 23.41 5.77 -0.71
CA SER A 81 22.63 6.95 -1.11
C SER A 81 22.89 8.18 -0.23
N CYS A 82 23.18 7.98 1.06
CA CYS A 82 23.24 9.06 2.05
C CYS A 82 24.19 8.74 3.21
N ILE A 83 24.94 9.74 3.67
CA ILE A 83 25.79 9.69 4.87
C ILE A 83 25.34 10.75 5.86
N MET A 84 25.21 10.35 7.12
CA MET A 84 24.90 11.20 8.25
C MET A 84 26.08 11.24 9.22
N LEU A 85 26.56 12.43 9.57
CA LEU A 85 27.50 12.64 10.66
C LEU A 85 26.75 12.95 11.95
N ALA A 86 27.03 12.16 12.97
CA ALA A 86 26.55 12.32 14.33
C ALA A 86 27.62 12.98 15.22
N ASP A 87 27.26 13.24 16.47
CA ASP A 87 28.14 13.77 17.53
C ASP A 87 28.66 15.21 17.28
N GLY A 88 28.00 15.98 16.40
CA GLY A 88 28.38 17.37 16.11
C GLY A 88 29.72 17.54 15.39
N VAL A 89 30.21 16.49 14.72
CA VAL A 89 31.49 16.51 14.02
C VAL A 89 31.34 17.06 12.61
N SER A 90 32.31 17.85 12.15
CA SER A 90 32.37 18.37 10.78
C SER A 90 32.90 17.33 9.78
N PHE A 91 32.48 17.45 8.51
CA PHE A 91 33.08 16.69 7.43
C PHE A 91 34.54 17.13 7.21
N LEU A 92 35.39 16.17 6.84
CA LEU A 92 36.72 16.48 6.30
C LEU A 92 36.56 16.86 4.82
N PRO A 93 37.38 17.78 4.27
CA PRO A 93 37.28 18.20 2.88
C PRO A 93 37.31 17.04 1.88
N GLU A 94 38.09 16.00 2.16
CA GLU A 94 38.20 14.85 1.27
C GLU A 94 36.91 14.00 1.22
N ILE A 95 36.10 14.03 2.28
CA ILE A 95 34.80 13.35 2.31
C ILE A 95 33.82 14.08 1.41
N GLU A 96 33.81 15.41 1.43
CA GLU A 96 32.96 16.24 0.59
C GLU A 96 33.30 16.06 -0.90
N GLU A 97 34.59 16.01 -1.23
CA GLU A 97 35.05 15.77 -2.59
C GLU A 97 34.61 14.41 -3.14
N VAL A 98 34.81 13.33 -2.37
CA VAL A 98 34.41 11.97 -2.79
C VAL A 98 32.89 11.84 -2.86
N ALA A 99 32.17 12.43 -1.91
CA ALA A 99 30.71 12.43 -1.92
C ALA A 99 30.15 13.18 -3.13
N ARG A 100 30.74 14.32 -3.50
CA ARG A 100 30.38 15.08 -4.71
C ARG A 100 30.63 14.25 -5.98
N LYS A 101 31.80 13.60 -6.10
CA LYS A 101 32.15 12.73 -7.24
C LYS A 101 31.18 11.54 -7.38
N LYS A 102 30.75 10.95 -6.27
CA LYS A 102 29.86 9.77 -6.24
C LYS A 102 28.37 10.12 -6.12
N ARG A 103 28.01 11.41 -6.13
CA ARG A 103 26.63 11.91 -5.97
C ARG A 103 25.93 11.40 -4.69
N ILE A 104 26.68 11.33 -3.58
CA ILE A 104 26.18 10.89 -2.27
C ILE A 104 25.78 12.12 -1.45
N ALA A 105 24.61 12.09 -0.81
CA ALA A 105 24.16 13.19 0.04
C ALA A 105 24.81 13.16 1.44
N LEU A 106 25.21 14.35 1.93
CA LEU A 106 25.84 14.53 3.23
C LEU A 106 24.94 15.34 4.18
N PHE A 107 24.71 14.80 5.37
CA PHE A 107 23.93 15.45 6.42
C PHE A 107 24.68 15.49 7.74
N PHE A 108 24.50 16.58 8.48
CA PHE A 108 24.87 16.73 9.88
C PHE A 108 23.68 16.45 10.79
N SER A 109 23.93 15.78 11.91
CA SER A 109 22.99 15.65 13.01
C SER A 109 23.65 16.11 14.31
N GLY A 110 22.90 16.87 15.11
CA GLY A 110 23.31 17.24 16.47
C GLY A 110 23.12 16.12 17.50
N LEU A 111 22.65 14.94 17.10
CA LEU A 111 22.41 13.80 18.00
C LEU A 111 23.67 12.93 18.12
N SER A 112 23.76 12.15 19.20
CA SER A 112 24.84 11.15 19.34
C SER A 112 24.72 10.03 18.28
N ARG A 113 25.82 9.33 17.98
CA ARG A 113 25.81 8.21 17.03
C ARG A 113 24.78 7.13 17.37
N LYS A 114 24.61 6.82 18.67
CA LYS A 114 23.64 5.83 19.15
C LYS A 114 22.21 6.29 18.87
N GLN A 115 21.88 7.53 19.27
CA GLN A 115 20.57 8.14 19.02
C GLN A 115 20.27 8.27 17.52
N CYS A 116 21.23 8.72 16.70
CA CYS A 116 21.06 8.79 15.25
C CYS A 116 20.69 7.43 14.66
N ARG A 117 21.36 6.35 15.09
CA ARG A 117 21.06 5.00 14.62
C ARG A 117 19.69 4.52 15.06
N GLU A 118 19.34 4.73 16.34
CA GLU A 118 18.04 4.35 16.88
C GLU A 118 16.91 5.10 16.20
N GLU A 119 17.00 6.42 16.08
CA GLU A 119 16.00 7.26 15.42
C GLU A 119 15.91 6.98 13.91
N THR A 120 17.04 6.68 13.24
CA THR A 120 17.00 6.24 11.84
C THR A 120 16.26 4.91 11.72
N LYS A 121 16.56 3.94 12.59
CA LYS A 121 15.86 2.65 12.64
C LYS A 121 14.37 2.83 12.92
N ARG A 122 14.02 3.73 13.85
CA ARG A 122 12.64 4.07 14.22
C ARG A 122 11.90 4.74 13.07
N PHE A 123 12.55 5.65 12.37
CA PHE A 123 12.01 6.31 11.18
C PHE A 123 11.70 5.31 10.06
N PHE A 124 12.64 4.41 9.73
CA PHE A 124 12.38 3.35 8.76
C PHE A 124 11.32 2.35 9.25
N SER A 125 11.30 2.04 10.54
CA SER A 125 10.27 1.20 11.16
C SER A 125 8.88 1.83 11.04
N ASN A 126 8.76 3.14 11.27
CA ASN A 126 7.50 3.88 11.14
C ASN A 126 7.03 3.99 9.68
N LEU A 127 7.97 4.19 8.75
CA LEU A 127 7.67 4.10 7.32
C LEU A 127 7.14 2.72 6.94
N CYS A 128 7.67 1.66 7.57
CA CYS A 128 7.23 0.29 7.35
C CYS A 128 5.96 -0.08 8.14
N SER A 129 5.62 0.60 9.24
CA SER A 129 4.43 0.32 10.05
C SER A 129 3.15 0.81 9.39
N ASN A 130 3.25 1.77 8.47
CA ASN A 130 2.11 2.26 7.69
C ASN A 130 1.85 1.40 6.44
N GLN A 131 2.48 0.24 6.30
CA GLN A 131 2.30 -0.64 5.15
C GLN A 131 2.19 -2.10 5.54
N ILE A 132 1.26 -2.82 4.92
CA ILE A 132 1.11 -4.26 5.02
C ILE A 132 0.94 -4.88 3.63
N THR A 133 1.21 -6.17 3.54
CA THR A 133 0.94 -6.96 2.34
C THR A 133 -0.08 -8.02 2.70
N ILE A 134 -1.13 -8.14 1.89
CA ILE A 134 -2.23 -9.10 2.09
C ILE A 134 -2.35 -9.99 0.86
N SER A 135 -2.69 -11.27 1.08
CA SER A 135 -3.07 -12.15 -0.02
C SER A 135 -4.53 -11.91 -0.44
N GLY A 136 -4.75 -11.57 -1.71
CA GLY A 136 -6.06 -11.27 -2.26
C GLY A 136 -6.00 -10.58 -3.62
N GLY A 137 -7.17 -10.31 -4.19
CA GLY A 137 -7.31 -9.51 -5.42
C GLY A 137 -7.76 -8.09 -5.09
N LEU A 138 -7.19 -7.09 -5.76
CA LEU A 138 -7.64 -5.70 -5.66
C LEU A 138 -8.10 -5.20 -7.03
N LEU A 139 -9.38 -4.83 -7.10
CA LEU A 139 -10.02 -4.28 -8.29
C LEU A 139 -10.71 -2.97 -7.96
N GLN A 140 -10.96 -2.17 -8.98
CA GLN A 140 -11.84 -1.03 -8.90
C GLN A 140 -13.14 -1.30 -9.64
N ILE A 141 -14.24 -1.35 -8.88
CA ILE A 141 -15.56 -1.77 -9.33
C ILE A 141 -16.53 -0.61 -9.12
N PHE A 142 -17.12 -0.08 -10.19
CA PHE A 142 -17.95 1.14 -10.15
C PHE A 142 -17.28 2.33 -9.44
N GLY A 143 -15.96 2.44 -9.53
CA GLY A 143 -15.17 3.49 -8.88
C GLY A 143 -14.67 3.15 -7.46
N LEU A 144 -15.25 2.14 -6.81
CA LEU A 144 -14.84 1.68 -5.47
C LEU A 144 -13.62 0.76 -5.56
N GLY A 145 -12.63 0.94 -4.69
CA GLY A 145 -11.57 -0.06 -4.51
C GLY A 145 -12.04 -1.20 -3.62
N VAL A 146 -12.11 -2.38 -4.23
CA VAL A 146 -12.65 -3.59 -3.63
C VAL A 146 -11.53 -4.61 -3.44
N LEU A 147 -11.25 -4.91 -2.17
CA LEU A 147 -10.32 -5.97 -1.78
C LEU A 147 -11.07 -7.30 -1.66
N ILE A 148 -10.79 -8.23 -2.57
CA ILE A 148 -11.36 -9.58 -2.60
C ILE A 148 -10.41 -10.53 -1.88
N ILE A 149 -10.85 -11.04 -0.72
CA ILE A 149 -10.12 -12.01 0.09
C ILE A 149 -10.87 -13.35 0.16
N GLY A 150 -10.15 -14.41 0.48
CA GLY A 150 -10.72 -15.75 0.61
C GLY A 150 -9.64 -16.81 0.52
N ASP A 151 -10.01 -18.06 0.80
CA ASP A 151 -9.07 -19.19 0.81
C ASP A 151 -8.39 -19.38 -0.57
N SER A 152 -7.24 -20.06 -0.57
CA SER A 152 -6.56 -20.41 -1.83
C SER A 152 -7.45 -21.35 -2.65
N GLY A 153 -7.50 -21.12 -3.97
CA GLY A 153 -8.31 -21.93 -4.90
C GLY A 153 -9.82 -21.75 -4.80
N ILE A 154 -10.32 -20.73 -4.09
CA ILE A 154 -11.77 -20.46 -3.97
C ILE A 154 -12.38 -19.78 -5.22
N GLY A 155 -11.56 -19.39 -6.20
CA GLY A 155 -12.02 -18.69 -7.41
C GLY A 155 -11.79 -17.17 -7.42
N LYS A 156 -10.83 -16.64 -6.64
CA LYS A 156 -10.57 -15.19 -6.57
C LYS A 156 -10.12 -14.64 -7.92
N SER A 157 -9.11 -15.26 -8.52
CA SER A 157 -8.50 -14.80 -9.77
C SER A 157 -9.46 -14.97 -10.96
N GLU A 158 -10.22 -16.07 -11.01
CA GLU A 158 -11.26 -16.31 -12.02
C GLU A 158 -12.38 -15.28 -11.94
N CYS A 159 -12.85 -14.97 -10.73
CA CYS A 159 -13.85 -13.93 -10.52
C CYS A 159 -13.31 -12.53 -10.86
N ALA A 160 -12.05 -12.24 -10.52
CA ALA A 160 -11.38 -11.00 -10.90
C ALA A 160 -11.29 -10.86 -12.42
N LEU A 161 -10.92 -11.92 -13.14
CA LEU A 161 -10.84 -11.94 -14.60
C LEU A 161 -12.21 -11.63 -15.24
N GLU A 162 -13.28 -12.22 -14.72
CA GLU A 162 -14.64 -11.95 -15.19
C GLU A 162 -15.10 -10.51 -14.91
N LEU A 163 -14.72 -9.94 -13.75
CA LEU A 163 -14.99 -8.53 -13.47
C LEU A 163 -14.24 -7.60 -14.43
N ILE A 164 -13.00 -7.94 -14.78
CA ILE A 164 -12.21 -7.18 -15.74
C ILE A 164 -12.82 -7.24 -17.14
N SER A 165 -13.30 -8.41 -17.57
CA SER A 165 -13.96 -8.55 -18.87
C SER A 165 -15.27 -7.75 -18.96
N ARG A 166 -15.92 -7.49 -17.82
CA ARG A 166 -17.09 -6.60 -17.69
C ARG A 166 -16.75 -5.11 -17.61
N GLY A 167 -15.46 -4.75 -17.72
CA GLY A 167 -15.00 -3.35 -17.80
C GLY A 167 -14.48 -2.76 -16.49
N HIS A 168 -14.38 -3.55 -15.41
CA HIS A 168 -13.77 -3.09 -14.16
C HIS A 168 -12.25 -3.02 -14.27
N ARG A 169 -11.62 -2.24 -13.38
CA ARG A 169 -10.17 -2.01 -13.46
C ARG A 169 -9.40 -2.91 -12.51
N PHE A 170 -8.37 -3.57 -13.01
CA PHE A 170 -7.44 -4.41 -12.27
C PHE A 170 -6.33 -3.59 -11.61
N ILE A 171 -6.05 -3.85 -10.33
CA ILE A 171 -4.88 -3.29 -9.64
C ILE A 171 -3.85 -4.38 -9.38
N SER A 172 -4.24 -5.45 -8.68
CA SER A 172 -3.34 -6.55 -8.30
C SER A 172 -4.11 -7.86 -8.13
N ASP A 173 -3.43 -8.97 -8.37
CA ASP A 173 -3.88 -10.32 -8.00
C ASP A 173 -2.86 -10.97 -7.07
N ASP A 174 -3.36 -11.86 -6.21
CA ASP A 174 -2.66 -12.56 -5.13
C ASP A 174 -1.94 -11.67 -4.10
N VAL A 175 -1.07 -10.74 -4.48
CA VAL A 175 -0.29 -9.92 -3.54
C VAL A 175 -0.70 -8.45 -3.62
N VAL A 176 -1.33 -7.94 -2.57
CA VAL A 176 -1.77 -6.54 -2.47
C VAL A 176 -0.94 -5.81 -1.42
N ASN A 177 -0.28 -4.71 -1.82
CA ASN A 177 0.42 -3.81 -0.91
C ASN A 177 -0.51 -2.68 -0.49
N ILE A 178 -0.75 -2.54 0.81
CA ILE A 178 -1.67 -1.55 1.37
C ILE A 178 -0.87 -0.57 2.21
N MET A 179 -1.11 0.72 2.02
CA MET A 179 -0.47 1.80 2.75
C MET A 179 -1.52 2.70 3.42
N ARG A 180 -1.30 3.07 4.68
CA ARG A 180 -2.08 4.10 5.38
C ARG A 180 -1.48 5.48 5.15
N LEU A 181 -2.30 6.39 4.64
CA LEU A 181 -1.98 7.81 4.50
C LEU A 181 -2.24 8.57 5.81
N ALA A 182 -1.73 9.80 5.91
CA ALA A 182 -1.86 10.64 7.10
C ALA A 182 -3.33 10.96 7.45
N GLU A 183 -4.21 10.96 6.46
CA GLU A 183 -5.66 11.23 6.58
C GLU A 183 -6.48 10.01 7.02
N GLY A 184 -5.83 8.90 7.42
CA GLY A 184 -6.52 7.65 7.77
C GLY A 184 -6.98 6.83 6.56
N LYS A 185 -6.79 7.33 5.34
CA LYS A 185 -7.13 6.59 4.11
C LYS A 185 -6.17 5.44 3.84
N LEU A 186 -6.71 4.32 3.38
CA LEU A 186 -5.94 3.15 2.98
C LEU A 186 -5.86 3.05 1.46
N ILE A 187 -4.63 3.06 0.92
CA ILE A 187 -4.38 2.92 -0.52
C ILE A 187 -3.79 1.54 -0.80
N GLY A 188 -4.45 0.78 -1.67
CA GLY A 188 -3.98 -0.50 -2.17
C GLY A 188 -3.28 -0.38 -3.53
N THR A 189 -2.20 -1.14 -3.70
CA THR A 189 -1.36 -1.16 -4.90
C THR A 189 -0.82 -2.56 -5.18
N SER A 190 -0.31 -2.79 -6.39
CA SER A 190 0.43 -4.01 -6.74
C SER A 190 1.94 -3.84 -6.52
N SER A 191 2.63 -4.95 -6.22
CA SER A 191 4.09 -5.00 -6.26
C SER A 191 4.61 -4.71 -7.67
N SER A 192 5.85 -4.25 -7.80
CA SER A 192 6.43 -3.99 -9.13
C SER A 192 6.54 -5.24 -9.99
N LEU A 193 6.65 -6.42 -9.37
CA LEU A 193 6.83 -7.70 -10.05
C LEU A 193 5.49 -8.30 -10.51
N ALA A 194 4.47 -8.29 -9.65
CA ALA A 194 3.15 -8.86 -9.96
C ALA A 194 2.26 -7.92 -10.81
N ARG A 195 2.71 -6.69 -11.04
CA ARG A 195 1.94 -5.67 -11.75
C ARG A 195 1.52 -6.15 -13.14
N TYR A 196 0.22 -6.06 -13.42
CA TYR A 196 -0.44 -6.47 -14.66
C TYR A 196 -0.51 -7.97 -14.92
N PHE A 197 0.11 -8.80 -14.08
CA PHE A 197 0.08 -10.25 -14.22
C PHE A 197 -0.97 -10.86 -13.29
N MET A 198 -1.55 -11.96 -13.75
CA MET A 198 -2.53 -12.76 -13.00
C MET A 198 -2.26 -14.22 -13.32
N GLU A 199 -2.33 -15.09 -12.32
CA GLU A 199 -2.24 -16.54 -12.52
C GLU A 199 -3.66 -17.11 -12.60
N ILE A 200 -3.95 -17.83 -13.68
CA ILE A 200 -5.23 -18.52 -13.86
C ILE A 200 -4.96 -19.99 -14.07
N ARG A 201 -5.60 -20.86 -13.27
CA ARG A 201 -5.47 -22.30 -13.42
C ARG A 201 -5.96 -22.74 -14.80
N GLY A 202 -5.16 -23.57 -15.47
CA GLY A 202 -5.43 -24.02 -16.85
C GLY A 202 -4.95 -23.07 -17.94
N LEU A 203 -4.71 -21.79 -17.64
CA LEU A 203 -4.14 -20.82 -18.60
C LEU A 203 -2.71 -20.40 -18.28
N GLY A 204 -2.28 -20.53 -17.02
CA GLY A 204 -0.99 -20.06 -16.53
C GLY A 204 -0.98 -18.55 -16.23
N ILE A 205 0.19 -17.94 -16.31
CA ILE A 205 0.38 -16.51 -16.04
C ILE A 205 -0.01 -15.70 -17.28
N ILE A 206 -1.00 -14.82 -17.13
CA ILE A 206 -1.50 -13.93 -18.20
C ILE A 206 -1.18 -12.47 -17.92
N ASN A 207 -1.08 -11.66 -18.98
CA ASN A 207 -0.88 -10.21 -18.86
C ASN A 207 -2.18 -9.45 -19.15
N ILE A 208 -2.83 -8.97 -18.08
CA ILE A 208 -4.12 -8.28 -18.14
C ILE A 208 -4.04 -7.01 -18.99
N LYS A 209 -2.94 -6.26 -18.90
CA LYS A 209 -2.76 -5.01 -19.67
C LYS A 209 -2.69 -5.28 -21.17
N LYS A 210 -2.07 -6.39 -21.59
CA LYS A 210 -1.94 -6.77 -23.00
C LYS A 210 -3.25 -7.30 -23.57
N ILE A 211 -4.03 -8.01 -22.77
CA ILE A 211 -5.29 -8.63 -23.19
C ILE A 211 -6.43 -7.59 -23.23
N PHE A 212 -6.64 -6.84 -22.15
CA PHE A 212 -7.78 -5.93 -21.98
C PHE A 212 -7.42 -4.45 -22.18
N GLY A 213 -6.16 -4.16 -22.51
CA GLY A 213 -5.66 -2.81 -22.75
C GLY A 213 -5.45 -1.98 -21.48
N VAL A 214 -5.07 -0.71 -21.69
CA VAL A 214 -4.70 0.20 -20.59
C VAL A 214 -5.91 0.62 -19.74
N ARG A 215 -7.12 0.64 -20.32
CA ARG A 215 -8.35 1.05 -19.63
C ARG A 215 -8.76 0.08 -18.51
N ALA A 216 -8.41 -1.20 -18.67
CA ALA A 216 -8.65 -2.24 -17.68
C ALA A 216 -7.67 -2.21 -16.50
N ILE A 217 -6.74 -1.25 -16.45
CA ILE A 217 -5.69 -1.19 -15.44
C ILE A 217 -5.86 0.06 -14.57
N CYS A 218 -5.71 -0.11 -13.27
CA CYS A 218 -5.58 0.98 -12.30
C CYS A 218 -4.28 0.79 -11.50
N ARG A 219 -3.52 1.86 -11.28
CA ARG A 219 -2.22 1.75 -10.59
C ARG A 219 -2.36 1.59 -9.08
N GLN A 220 -3.39 2.20 -8.51
CA GLN A 220 -3.69 2.25 -7.09
C GLN A 220 -5.16 2.62 -6.88
N SER A 221 -5.76 2.18 -5.78
CA SER A 221 -7.10 2.60 -5.38
C SER A 221 -7.18 2.78 -3.88
N GLU A 222 -8.02 3.70 -3.42
CA GLU A 222 -8.47 3.72 -2.02
C GLU A 222 -9.28 2.45 -1.73
N LEU A 223 -9.17 1.90 -0.52
CA LEU A 223 -9.91 0.70 -0.10
C LEU A 223 -11.25 1.09 0.51
N ASP A 224 -12.32 0.89 -0.24
CA ASP A 224 -13.68 1.24 0.17
C ASP A 224 -14.45 0.05 0.75
N LEU A 225 -14.18 -1.16 0.25
CA LEU A 225 -14.94 -2.35 0.57
C LEU A 225 -14.06 -3.61 0.57
N VAL A 226 -14.28 -4.49 1.54
CA VAL A 226 -13.69 -5.83 1.56
C VAL A 226 -14.76 -6.85 1.23
N ILE A 227 -14.52 -7.67 0.22
CA ILE A 227 -15.35 -8.82 -0.09
C ILE A 227 -14.62 -10.09 0.33
N SER A 228 -15.22 -10.82 1.26
CA SER A 228 -14.69 -12.09 1.72
C SER A 228 -15.47 -13.25 1.12
N LEU A 229 -14.81 -13.96 0.21
CA LEU A 229 -15.28 -15.22 -0.34
C LEU A 229 -15.07 -16.32 0.70
N LYS A 230 -16.14 -16.99 1.12
CA LYS A 230 -16.10 -18.10 2.07
C LYS A 230 -16.74 -19.33 1.45
N LYS A 231 -16.21 -20.52 1.73
CA LYS A 231 -16.87 -21.77 1.32
C LYS A 231 -18.26 -21.83 1.95
N TRP A 232 -19.25 -22.26 1.16
CA TRP A 232 -20.58 -22.51 1.70
C TRP A 232 -20.55 -23.72 2.63
N LEU A 233 -20.88 -23.50 3.90
CA LEU A 233 -21.03 -24.54 4.91
C LEU A 233 -22.51 -24.87 5.11
N ARG A 234 -22.85 -26.17 5.06
CA ARG A 234 -24.18 -26.69 5.44
C ARG A 234 -24.43 -26.39 6.93
N GLY A 235 -25.64 -25.93 7.27
CA GLY A 235 -26.05 -25.63 8.65
C GLY A 235 -25.67 -24.23 9.16
N LYS A 236 -24.91 -23.43 8.41
CA LYS A 236 -24.64 -22.03 8.78
C LYS A 236 -25.77 -21.13 8.26
N GLU A 237 -26.40 -20.37 9.15
CA GLU A 237 -27.35 -19.34 8.72
C GLU A 237 -26.61 -18.17 8.07
N TYR A 238 -27.05 -17.82 6.86
CA TYR A 238 -26.60 -16.62 6.15
C TYR A 238 -27.69 -15.56 6.28
N ASP A 239 -27.30 -14.29 6.45
CA ASP A 239 -28.26 -13.19 6.53
C ASP A 239 -29.04 -13.08 5.22
N ARG A 240 -30.35 -13.39 5.29
CA ARG A 240 -31.27 -13.36 4.14
C ARG A 240 -31.93 -12.00 3.94
N LEU A 241 -32.00 -11.19 5.00
CA LEU A 241 -32.68 -9.90 5.00
C LEU A 241 -31.70 -8.75 4.76
N GLY A 242 -30.39 -8.99 4.96
CA GLY A 242 -29.37 -7.96 4.85
C GLY A 242 -29.51 -6.88 5.92
N LEU A 243 -30.15 -7.20 7.04
CA LEU A 243 -30.35 -6.28 8.16
C LEU A 243 -29.08 -6.10 8.98
N LYS A 244 -28.13 -7.04 8.90
CA LYS A 244 -26.84 -6.90 9.58
C LYS A 244 -25.97 -5.91 8.79
N PHE A 245 -25.35 -4.99 9.52
CA PHE A 245 -24.33 -4.11 8.97
C PHE A 245 -23.14 -4.95 8.47
N PRO A 246 -22.44 -4.52 7.41
CA PRO A 246 -21.19 -5.18 7.02
C PRO A 246 -20.25 -5.24 8.22
N GLU A 247 -19.61 -6.39 8.43
CA GLU A 247 -18.65 -6.56 9.53
C GLU A 247 -17.47 -5.60 9.31
N ASP A 248 -16.93 -4.99 10.36
CA ASP A 248 -15.73 -4.17 10.20
C ASP A 248 -14.51 -5.08 9.98
N TYR A 249 -13.78 -4.88 8.89
CA TYR A 249 -12.46 -5.47 8.67
C TYR A 249 -11.38 -4.45 9.03
N LYS A 250 -10.63 -4.73 10.09
CA LYS A 250 -9.58 -3.85 10.59
C LYS A 250 -8.29 -4.03 9.81
N LEU A 251 -7.81 -2.98 9.14
CA LEU A 251 -6.51 -2.93 8.47
C LEU A 251 -5.73 -1.68 8.89
N LEU A 252 -4.48 -1.84 9.32
CA LEU A 252 -3.61 -0.72 9.74
C LEU A 252 -4.27 0.25 10.76
N GLY A 253 -5.19 -0.25 11.58
CA GLY A 253 -5.95 0.54 12.57
C GLY A 253 -7.26 1.13 12.04
N GLU A 254 -7.52 1.06 10.75
CA GLU A 254 -8.73 1.57 10.10
C GLU A 254 -9.76 0.46 9.91
N LYS A 255 -11.05 0.81 9.95
CA LYS A 255 -12.15 -0.12 9.74
C LYS A 255 -12.69 0.03 8.32
N ILE A 256 -12.63 -1.04 7.53
CA ILE A 256 -13.25 -1.08 6.20
C ILE A 256 -14.49 -2.00 6.27
N PRO A 257 -15.63 -1.59 5.69
CA PRO A 257 -16.81 -2.45 5.58
C PRO A 257 -16.48 -3.78 4.88
N ARG A 258 -16.95 -4.90 5.45
CA ARG A 258 -16.78 -6.24 4.88
C ARG A 258 -18.11 -6.90 4.56
N ILE A 259 -18.20 -7.45 3.35
CA ILE A 259 -19.30 -8.30 2.90
C ILE A 259 -18.79 -9.72 2.72
N ASN A 260 -19.44 -10.69 3.38
CA ASN A 260 -19.13 -12.10 3.24
C ASN A 260 -20.03 -12.71 2.15
N ILE A 261 -19.43 -13.23 1.08
CA ILE A 261 -20.16 -13.88 -0.02
C ILE A 261 -19.84 -15.38 0.02
N PRO A 262 -20.85 -16.26 0.22
CA PRO A 262 -20.66 -17.69 0.19
C PRO A 262 -20.50 -18.20 -1.26
N VAL A 263 -19.44 -18.96 -1.48
CA VAL A 263 -19.10 -19.58 -2.75
C VAL A 263 -19.70 -20.98 -2.80
N ALA A 264 -20.49 -21.24 -3.85
CA ALA A 264 -21.10 -22.51 -4.15
C ALA A 264 -21.12 -22.73 -5.67
N SER A 265 -21.05 -23.99 -6.11
CA SER A 265 -21.10 -24.36 -7.52
C SER A 265 -22.35 -23.80 -8.21
N GLY A 266 -22.21 -23.29 -9.42
CA GLY A 266 -23.29 -22.70 -10.21
C GLY A 266 -23.61 -21.22 -9.89
N ARG A 267 -22.94 -20.60 -8.90
CA ARG A 267 -23.09 -19.16 -8.64
C ARG A 267 -22.11 -18.34 -9.46
N ASN A 268 -22.61 -17.31 -10.14
CA ASN A 268 -21.75 -16.31 -10.77
C ASN A 268 -21.23 -15.32 -9.70
N MET A 269 -19.98 -15.52 -9.28
CA MET A 269 -19.37 -14.73 -8.23
C MET A 269 -19.14 -13.27 -8.65
N ALA A 270 -18.78 -13.01 -9.90
CA ALA A 270 -18.58 -11.65 -10.40
C ALA A 270 -19.88 -10.83 -10.28
N THR A 271 -21.01 -11.41 -10.68
CA THR A 271 -22.33 -10.77 -10.54
C THR A 271 -22.65 -10.48 -9.08
N LEU A 272 -22.41 -11.43 -8.17
CA LEU A 272 -22.66 -11.21 -6.73
C LEU A 272 -21.78 -10.08 -6.17
N ILE A 273 -20.53 -9.99 -6.61
CA ILE A 273 -19.61 -8.92 -6.22
C ILE A 273 -20.10 -7.57 -6.74
N GLU A 274 -20.52 -7.47 -8.00
CA GLU A 274 -21.08 -6.23 -8.55
C GLU A 274 -22.33 -5.78 -7.80
N VAL A 275 -23.25 -6.71 -7.52
CA VAL A 275 -24.46 -6.42 -6.75
C VAL A 275 -24.09 -5.97 -5.34
N ALA A 276 -23.15 -6.63 -4.68
CA ALA A 276 -22.67 -6.22 -3.36
C ALA A 276 -22.10 -4.79 -3.36
N CYS A 277 -21.34 -4.42 -4.41
CA CYS A 277 -20.85 -3.05 -4.58
C CYS A 277 -21.99 -2.06 -4.78
N LYS A 278 -22.99 -2.37 -5.61
CA LYS A 278 -24.18 -1.51 -5.80
C LYS A 278 -24.99 -1.35 -4.53
N VAL A 279 -25.20 -2.43 -3.78
CA VAL A 279 -25.85 -2.40 -2.46
C VAL A 279 -25.08 -1.50 -1.51
N TYR A 280 -23.75 -1.59 -1.48
CA TYR A 280 -22.91 -0.71 -0.68
C TYR A 280 -23.08 0.77 -1.08
N ILE A 281 -23.05 1.09 -2.38
CA ILE A 281 -23.28 2.45 -2.88
C ILE A 281 -24.66 2.98 -2.47
N LEU A 282 -25.71 2.16 -2.59
CA LEU A 282 -27.06 2.54 -2.19
C LEU A 282 -27.16 2.80 -0.68
N ARG A 283 -26.49 1.98 0.14
CA ARG A 283 -26.43 2.19 1.59
C ARG A 283 -25.73 3.50 1.95
N GLN A 284 -24.64 3.84 1.26
CA GLN A 284 -23.96 5.13 1.44
C GLN A 284 -24.86 6.32 1.07
N LYS A 285 -25.85 6.11 0.18
CA LYS A 285 -26.89 7.09 -0.15
C LYS A 285 -28.10 7.05 0.80
N GLY A 286 -28.06 6.25 1.87
CA GLY A 286 -29.15 6.12 2.84
C GLY A 286 -30.28 5.17 2.43
N TYR A 287 -30.12 4.40 1.36
CA TYR A 287 -31.14 3.47 0.90
C TYR A 287 -30.92 2.05 1.45
N LEU A 288 -31.94 1.51 2.13
CA LEU A 288 -31.96 0.15 2.70
C LEU A 288 -33.18 -0.63 2.21
N ALA A 289 -32.97 -1.52 1.23
CA ALA A 289 -34.03 -2.35 0.65
C ALA A 289 -34.80 -3.17 1.70
N ALA A 290 -34.11 -3.67 2.73
CA ALA A 290 -34.71 -4.42 3.83
C ALA A 290 -35.76 -3.60 4.59
N GLN A 291 -35.46 -2.32 4.86
CA GLN A 291 -36.42 -1.44 5.53
C GLN A 291 -37.59 -1.07 4.61
N GLU A 292 -37.33 -0.91 3.31
CA GLU A 292 -38.41 -0.64 2.35
C GLU A 292 -39.39 -1.80 2.26
N ILE A 293 -38.90 -3.04 2.18
CA ILE A 293 -39.78 -4.21 2.11
C ILE A 293 -40.52 -4.42 3.44
N THR A 294 -39.86 -4.20 4.59
CA THR A 294 -40.53 -4.23 5.90
C THR A 294 -41.66 -3.21 5.96
N ARG A 295 -41.41 -1.95 5.55
CA ARG A 295 -42.45 -0.91 5.48
C ARG A 295 -43.60 -1.28 4.54
N LYS A 296 -43.31 -1.92 3.40
CA LYS A 296 -44.35 -2.40 2.47
C LYS A 296 -45.17 -3.55 3.07
N LEU A 297 -44.53 -4.48 3.77
CA LEU A 297 -45.19 -5.59 4.46
C LEU A 297 -46.09 -5.10 5.60
N GLU A 298 -45.60 -4.18 6.43
CA GLU A 298 -46.38 -3.56 7.51
C GLU A 298 -47.62 -2.82 6.97
N ARG A 299 -47.49 -2.10 5.85
CA ARG A 299 -48.62 -1.48 5.16
C ARG A 299 -49.62 -2.51 4.64
N ALA A 300 -49.15 -3.60 4.05
CA ALA A 300 -50.03 -4.66 3.54
C ALA A 300 -50.79 -5.38 4.67
N LEU A 301 -50.16 -5.55 5.83
CA LEU A 301 -50.75 -6.19 7.02
C LEU A 301 -51.68 -5.27 7.82
N SER A 302 -51.52 -3.95 7.72
CA SER A 302 -52.36 -2.95 8.40
C SER A 302 -53.61 -2.56 7.61
N LEU A 303 -53.74 -2.99 6.35
CA LEU A 303 -54.99 -2.88 5.61
C LEU A 303 -56.01 -3.90 6.17
N PRO A 304 -57.19 -3.46 6.64
CA PRO A 304 -58.22 -4.40 7.09
C PRO A 304 -58.60 -5.32 5.93
N CYS A 305 -58.56 -6.63 6.18
CA CYS A 305 -59.06 -7.61 5.25
C CYS A 305 -60.59 -7.44 5.17
N ASP A 306 -61.08 -6.72 4.17
CA ASP A 306 -62.51 -6.61 3.86
C ASP A 306 -63.06 -7.98 3.41
N LYS A 307 -63.27 -8.87 4.39
CA LYS A 307 -64.07 -10.08 4.27
C LYS A 307 -65.38 -9.89 5.00
N LYS A 308 -66.23 -9.02 4.44
CA LYS A 308 -67.69 -9.16 4.53
C LYS A 308 -68.30 -8.88 3.15
N ARG A 309 -68.02 -9.74 2.17
CA ARG A 309 -69.03 -10.02 1.14
C ARG A 309 -70.17 -10.75 1.85
N LYS A 310 -71.17 -9.99 2.31
CA LYS A 310 -72.47 -10.53 2.67
C LYS A 310 -72.98 -11.29 1.44
N ILE A 311 -73.02 -12.61 1.57
CA ILE A 311 -73.90 -13.44 0.75
C ILE A 311 -75.25 -13.28 1.44
N ASN A 312 -76.08 -12.40 0.89
CA ASN A 312 -77.53 -12.42 1.06
C ASN A 312 -78.11 -13.03 -0.21
#